data_AF-A0A0N1BVP6-F1
#
_entry.id   AF-A0A0N1BVP6-F1
#
_cell.length_a   1.000
_cell.length_b   1.000
_cell.length_c   1.000
_cell.angle_alpha   90.00
_cell.angle_beta   90.00
_cell.angle_gamma   90.00
#
_symmetry.space_group_name_H-M   'P 1'
#
loop_
_entity.id
_entity.type
_entity.pdbx_description
1 polymer ?
#
loop_
_entity_poly.entity_id
_entity_poly.type
_entity_poly.pdbx_seq_one_letter_code
_entity_poly.pdbx_strand_id
1 'polypeptide(L)'
;MASYAERAASLRDEDLLEIAFSKERDGFDPVFIAVARKEVSRRKIDSPTQKYGSELQRQKELNAALDAVKHKTPLKRVGTLLFLFFSILVLPCLIVAFSLFLKGYNKKAKDALSVTLIGFPLWIAVIVIAGMVAG
;
A
#
# COMPACT_ATOMS: atom_id res chain seq x y z
N MET A 1 8.29 -26.91 15.00
CA MET A 1 7.90 -26.17 13.78
C MET A 1 7.20 -27.17 12.86
N ALA A 2 5.98 -26.88 12.42
CA ALA A 2 5.27 -27.78 11.49
C ALA A 2 6.08 -27.94 10.21
N SER A 3 6.20 -29.16 9.72
CA SER A 3 6.92 -29.47 8.47
C SER A 3 6.26 -28.75 7.29
N TYR A 4 7.04 -28.34 6.29
CA TYR A 4 6.51 -27.77 5.05
C TYR A 4 5.44 -28.66 4.40
N ALA A 5 5.57 -29.98 4.53
CA ALA A 5 4.58 -30.94 4.04
C ALA A 5 3.25 -30.88 4.80
N GLU A 6 3.31 -30.70 6.12
CA GLU A 6 2.15 -30.63 6.99
C GLU A 6 1.40 -29.30 6.78
N ARG A 7 2.14 -28.20 6.62
CA ARG A 7 1.58 -26.89 6.26
C ARG A 7 0.91 -26.95 4.90
N ALA A 8 1.56 -27.52 3.88
CA ALA A 8 0.97 -27.68 2.55
C ALA A 8 -0.30 -28.54 2.58
N ALA A 9 -0.32 -29.61 3.39
CA ALA A 9 -1.49 -30.46 3.55
C ALA A 9 -2.67 -29.75 4.24
N SER A 10 -2.43 -28.75 5.10
CA SER A 10 -3.49 -27.97 5.74
C SER A 10 -4.03 -26.80 4.91
N LEU A 11 -3.35 -26.42 3.81
CA LEU A 11 -3.75 -25.28 3.00
C LEU A 11 -4.99 -25.58 2.16
N ARG A 12 -5.79 -24.52 1.96
CA ARG A 12 -6.88 -24.51 1.00
C ARG A 12 -6.30 -24.56 -0.42
N ASP A 13 -7.08 -25.08 -1.36
CA ASP A 13 -6.60 -25.32 -2.72
C ASP A 13 -6.17 -24.01 -3.43
N GLU A 14 -6.83 -22.89 -3.13
CA GLU A 14 -6.48 -21.55 -3.64
C GLU A 14 -5.07 -21.11 -3.19
N ASP A 15 -4.84 -21.14 -1.88
CA ASP A 15 -3.56 -20.76 -1.26
C ASP A 15 -2.43 -21.72 -1.70
N LEU A 16 -2.76 -23.00 -1.86
CA LEU A 16 -1.83 -24.04 -2.32
C LEU A 16 -1.41 -23.84 -3.78
N LEU A 17 -2.34 -23.44 -4.66
CA LEU A 17 -2.06 -23.11 -6.06
C LEU A 17 -1.22 -21.83 -6.16
N GLU A 18 -1.51 -20.81 -5.37
CA GLU A 18 -0.71 -19.57 -5.35
C GLU A 18 0.76 -19.88 -5.03
N ILE A 19 1.02 -20.70 -4.01
CA ILE A 19 2.38 -21.10 -3.64
C ILE A 19 3.01 -22.00 -4.72
N ALA A 20 2.28 -22.98 -5.25
CA ALA A 20 2.82 -23.93 -6.23
C ALA A 20 3.24 -23.26 -7.55
N PHE A 21 2.55 -22.18 -7.94
CA PHE A 21 2.80 -21.40 -9.16
C PHE A 21 3.55 -20.08 -8.94
N SER A 22 3.95 -19.79 -7.69
CA SER A 22 4.81 -18.65 -7.37
C SER A 22 6.21 -18.80 -7.97
N LYS A 23 6.84 -17.67 -8.28
CA LYS A 23 8.25 -17.60 -8.69
C LYS A 23 9.13 -17.45 -7.45
N GLU A 24 10.39 -17.87 -7.55
CA GLU A 24 11.38 -17.73 -6.45
C GLU A 24 11.56 -16.28 -5.96
N ARG A 25 11.14 -15.28 -6.75
CA ARG A 25 11.20 -13.85 -6.39
C ARG A 25 9.99 -13.37 -5.58
N ASP A 26 8.96 -14.19 -5.41
CA ASP A 26 7.71 -13.83 -4.72
C ASP A 26 7.81 -14.01 -3.19
N GLY A 27 9.01 -14.28 -2.65
CA GLY A 27 9.28 -14.36 -1.22
C GLY A 27 8.97 -15.72 -0.56
N PHE A 28 8.61 -16.73 -1.36
CA PHE A 28 8.40 -18.09 -0.88
C PHE A 28 9.69 -18.92 -0.93
N ASP A 29 9.87 -19.77 0.09
CA ASP A 29 10.98 -20.72 0.14
C ASP A 29 10.86 -21.74 -1.02
N PRO A 30 11.92 -21.92 -1.85
CA PRO A 30 11.88 -22.82 -3.00
C PRO A 30 11.57 -24.28 -2.61
N VAL A 31 11.94 -24.70 -1.40
CA VAL A 31 11.62 -26.03 -0.87
C VAL A 31 10.11 -26.13 -0.60
N PHE A 32 9.48 -25.08 -0.10
CA PHE A 32 8.04 -25.04 0.15
C PHE A 32 7.24 -25.03 -1.16
N ILE A 33 7.73 -24.35 -2.20
CA ILE A 33 7.14 -24.37 -3.55
C ILE A 33 7.15 -25.80 -4.11
N ALA A 34 8.26 -26.53 -3.98
CA ALA A 34 8.37 -27.91 -4.44
C ALA A 34 7.39 -28.85 -3.72
N VAL A 35 7.22 -28.67 -2.42
CA VAL A 35 6.25 -29.43 -1.61
C VAL A 35 4.81 -29.08 -1.99
N ALA A 36 4.49 -27.81 -2.20
CA ALA A 36 3.17 -27.37 -2.65
C ALA A 36 2.81 -27.98 -4.02
N ARG A 37 3.75 -28.00 -4.98
CA ARG A 37 3.55 -28.66 -6.29
C ARG A 37 3.21 -30.14 -6.15
N LYS A 38 3.95 -30.86 -5.29
CA LYS A 38 3.70 -32.27 -5.03
C LYS A 38 2.31 -32.52 -4.43
N GLU A 39 1.88 -31.64 -3.53
CA GLU A 39 0.57 -31.69 -2.88
C GLU A 39 -0.58 -31.37 -3.86
N VAL A 40 -0.40 -30.39 -4.76
CA VAL A 40 -1.35 -30.08 -5.84
C VAL A 40 -1.54 -31.30 -6.77
N SER A 41 -0.44 -31.95 -7.15
CA SER A 41 -0.49 -33.18 -7.96
C SER A 41 -1.17 -34.34 -7.21
N ARG A 42 -0.95 -34.46 -5.90
CA ARG A 42 -1.61 -35.49 -5.06
C ARG A 42 -3.13 -35.31 -5.04
N ARG A 43 -3.61 -34.06 -4.95
CA ARG A 43 -5.04 -33.74 -4.89
C ARG A 43 -5.74 -33.74 -6.25
N LYS A 44 -5.00 -33.95 -7.35
CA LYS A 44 -5.52 -33.87 -8.73
C LYS A 44 -6.29 -32.57 -8.97
N ILE A 45 -5.77 -31.46 -8.47
CA ILE A 45 -6.37 -30.14 -8.70
C ILE A 45 -6.02 -29.74 -10.15
N ASP A 46 -7.01 -29.82 -11.03
CA ASP A 46 -6.88 -29.57 -12.47
C ASP A 46 -6.64 -28.08 -12.76
N SER A 47 -5.40 -27.65 -12.56
CA SER A 47 -4.83 -26.37 -12.98
C SER A 47 -5.47 -25.08 -12.40
N PRO A 48 -4.68 -24.08 -11.96
CA PRO A 48 -5.19 -22.75 -11.62
C PRO A 48 -5.83 -22.04 -12.83
N THR A 49 -5.53 -22.52 -14.03
CA THR A 49 -5.86 -21.91 -15.32
C THR A 49 -7.35 -21.90 -15.61
N GLN A 50 -8.13 -22.86 -15.09
CA GLN A 50 -9.52 -23.00 -15.52
C GLN A 50 -10.53 -22.17 -14.71
N LYS A 51 -10.18 -21.74 -13.49
CA LYS A 51 -11.11 -20.99 -12.62
C LYS A 51 -10.64 -19.58 -12.22
N TYR A 52 -9.33 -19.33 -12.16
CA TYR A 52 -8.79 -18.03 -11.69
C TYR A 52 -7.66 -17.45 -12.58
N GLY A 53 -7.04 -18.26 -13.45
CA GLY A 53 -5.90 -17.85 -14.27
C GLY A 53 -6.20 -16.68 -15.20
N SER A 54 -7.30 -16.73 -15.96
CA SER A 54 -7.64 -15.68 -16.94
C SER A 54 -7.98 -14.33 -16.28
N GLU A 55 -8.73 -14.36 -15.18
CA GLU A 55 -9.16 -13.13 -14.50
C GLU A 55 -8.02 -12.46 -13.73
N LEU A 56 -7.15 -13.26 -13.10
CA LEU A 56 -5.99 -12.74 -12.36
C LEU A 56 -4.92 -12.19 -13.31
N GLN A 57 -4.68 -12.84 -14.46
CA GLN A 57 -3.79 -12.31 -15.50
C GLN A 57 -4.37 -11.04 -16.12
N ARG A 58 -5.67 -11.01 -16.40
CA ARG A 58 -6.37 -9.83 -16.92
C ARG A 58 -6.30 -8.65 -15.94
N GLN A 59 -6.48 -8.88 -14.64
CA GLN A 59 -6.29 -7.83 -13.63
C GLN A 59 -4.83 -7.36 -13.54
N LYS A 60 -3.85 -8.27 -13.59
CA LYS A 60 -2.42 -7.89 -13.57
C LYS A 60 -2.05 -7.06 -14.80
N GLU A 61 -2.53 -7.42 -15.98
CA GLU A 61 -2.33 -6.66 -17.22
C GLU A 61 -3.04 -5.30 -17.18
N LEU A 62 -4.29 -5.27 -16.68
CA LEU A 62 -5.04 -4.03 -16.52
C LEU A 62 -4.35 -3.09 -15.52
N ASN A 63 -3.88 -3.60 -14.38
CA ASN A 63 -3.16 -2.82 -13.37
C ASN A 63 -1.82 -2.35 -13.90
N ALA A 64 -1.06 -3.18 -14.62
CA ALA A 64 0.19 -2.77 -15.25
C ALA A 64 -0.03 -1.68 -16.31
N ALA A 65 -1.11 -1.77 -17.10
CA ALA A 65 -1.50 -0.73 -18.05
C ALA A 65 -1.95 0.56 -17.33
N LEU A 66 -2.71 0.44 -16.25
CA LEU A 66 -3.14 1.57 -15.44
C LEU A 66 -1.94 2.26 -14.76
N ASP A 67 -0.99 1.50 -14.25
CA ASP A 67 0.21 2.00 -13.60
C ASP A 67 1.13 2.70 -14.60
N ALA A 68 1.28 2.15 -15.81
CA ALA A 68 2.01 2.79 -16.90
C ALA A 68 1.39 4.16 -17.29
N VAL A 69 0.06 4.30 -17.19
CA VAL A 69 -0.63 5.58 -17.42
C VAL A 69 -0.50 6.50 -16.21
N LYS A 70 -0.73 6.01 -14.99
CA LYS A 70 -0.65 6.77 -13.73
C LYS A 70 0.73 7.38 -13.50
N HIS A 71 1.80 6.67 -13.85
CA HIS A 71 3.17 7.18 -13.73
C HIS A 71 3.47 8.33 -14.70
N LYS A 72 2.70 8.46 -15.79
CA LYS A 72 2.89 9.48 -16.82
C LYS A 72 1.92 10.65 -16.68
N THR A 73 0.86 10.54 -15.89
CA THR A 73 -0.07 11.65 -15.66
C THR A 73 0.53 12.63 -14.65
N PRO A 74 0.89 13.85 -15.07
CA PRO A 74 1.34 14.86 -14.12
C PRO A 74 0.21 15.24 -13.16
N LEU A 75 0.58 15.68 -11.96
CA LEU A 75 -0.38 16.25 -11.02
C LEU A 75 -1.14 17.39 -11.73
N LYS A 76 -2.48 17.35 -11.65
CA LYS A 76 -3.33 18.43 -12.19
C LYS A 76 -2.88 19.74 -11.54
N ARG A 77 -2.85 20.84 -12.31
CA ARG A 77 -2.38 22.17 -11.86
C ARG A 77 -2.99 22.61 -10.51
N VAL A 78 -4.28 22.37 -10.31
CA VAL A 78 -5.00 22.64 -9.05
C VAL A 78 -4.44 21.79 -7.90
N GLY A 79 -4.17 20.51 -8.15
CA GLY A 79 -3.52 19.62 -7.20
C GLY A 79 -2.11 20.08 -6.85
N THR A 80 -1.32 20.53 -7.83
CA THR A 80 0.02 21.09 -7.60
C THR A 80 -0.01 22.32 -6.71
N LEU A 81 -0.94 23.26 -6.96
CA LEU A 81 -1.12 24.47 -6.14
C LEU A 81 -1.50 24.14 -4.71
N LEU A 82 -2.47 23.24 -4.51
CA LEU A 82 -2.84 22.77 -3.17
C LEU A 82 -1.65 22.09 -2.48
N PHE A 83 -0.92 21.22 -3.17
CA PHE A 83 0.22 20.51 -2.59
C PHE A 83 1.35 21.45 -2.19
N LEU A 84 1.66 22.46 -3.02
CA LEU A 84 2.67 23.47 -2.71
C LEU A 84 2.28 24.27 -1.46
N PHE A 85 1.03 24.74 -1.40
CA PHE A 85 0.51 25.51 -0.28
C PHE A 85 0.51 24.70 1.02
N PHE A 86 0.06 23.44 0.97
CA PHE A 86 0.09 22.54 2.12
C PHE A 86 1.51 22.17 2.54
N SER A 87 2.44 22.02 1.60
CA SER A 87 3.85 21.74 1.91
C SER A 87 4.47 22.88 2.71
N ILE A 88 4.20 24.14 2.35
CA ILE A 88 4.76 25.30 3.08
C ILE A 88 4.24 25.35 4.53
N LEU A 89 2.98 25.00 4.76
CA LEU A 89 2.35 25.06 6.08
C LEU A 89 2.65 23.85 6.97
N VAL A 90 2.63 22.64 6.40
CA VAL A 90 2.67 21.39 7.18
C VAL A 90 4.09 20.86 7.33
N LEU A 91 4.96 21.05 6.34
CA LEU A 91 6.33 20.54 6.37
C LEU A 91 7.15 21.08 7.57
N PRO A 92 7.09 22.38 7.93
CA PRO A 92 7.80 22.88 9.11
C PRO A 92 7.30 22.26 10.42
N CYS A 93 5.97 22.08 10.54
CA CYS A 93 5.38 21.42 11.70
C CYS A 93 5.85 19.96 11.83
N LEU A 94 5.90 19.23 10.72
CA LEU A 94 6.40 17.84 10.71
C LEU A 94 7.89 17.76 11.07
N ILE A 95 8.73 18.68 10.56
CA ILE A 95 10.15 18.73 10.90
C ILE A 95 10.35 18.98 12.40
N VAL A 96 9.57 19.90 12.99
CA VAL A 96 9.63 20.20 14.43
C VAL A 96 9.15 19.01 15.25
N ALA A 97 8.03 18.40 14.88
CA ALA A 97 7.49 17.22 15.56
C ALA A 97 8.48 16.04 15.50
N PHE A 98 9.10 15.80 14.35
CA PHE A 98 10.12 14.77 14.17
C PHE A 98 11.39 15.07 14.98
N SER A 99 11.83 16.33 15.02
CA SER A 99 12.96 16.76 15.85
C SER A 99 12.71 16.56 17.34
N LEU A 100 11.46 16.76 17.80
CA LEU A 100 11.05 16.49 19.19
C LEU A 100 10.99 15.00 19.50
N PHE A 101 10.56 14.19 18.52
CA PHE A 101 10.54 12.73 18.62
C PHE A 101 11.95 12.15 18.74
N LEU A 102 12.89 12.59 17.92
CA LEU A 102 14.31 12.18 18.00
C LEU A 102 14.94 12.53 19.36
N LYS A 103 14.49 13.62 20.00
CA LYS A 103 14.95 14.06 21.33
C LYS A 103 14.24 13.33 22.49
N GLY A 104 13.37 12.35 22.21
CA GLY A 104 12.65 11.58 23.22
C GLY A 104 11.45 12.29 23.86
N TYR A 105 11.08 13.48 23.39
CA TYR A 105 9.93 14.24 23.91
C TYR A 105 8.60 13.78 23.29
N ASN A 106 8.26 12.51 23.50
CA ASN A 106 7.10 11.87 22.88
C ASN A 106 5.76 12.55 23.19
N LYS A 107 5.59 13.13 24.39
CA LYS A 107 4.38 13.91 24.73
C LYS A 107 4.30 15.21 23.94
N LYS A 108 5.40 15.96 23.82
CA LYS A 108 5.44 17.24 23.08
C LYS A 108 5.31 17.03 21.57
N ALA A 109 5.85 15.94 21.04
CA ALA A 109 5.67 15.56 19.64
C ALA A 109 4.20 15.21 19.34
N LYS A 110 3.53 14.49 20.24
CA LYS A 110 2.09 14.20 20.12
C LYS A 110 1.22 15.46 20.23
N ASP A 111 1.52 16.36 21.17
CA ASP A 111 0.79 17.62 21.29
C ASP A 111 1.00 18.50 20.06
N ALA A 112 2.22 18.61 19.54
CA ALA A 112 2.51 19.33 18.31
C ALA A 112 1.71 18.77 17.13
N LEU A 113 1.67 17.44 16.96
CA LEU A 113 0.87 16.79 15.93
C LEU A 113 -0.63 17.04 16.10
N SER A 114 -1.14 16.96 17.34
CA SER A 114 -2.56 17.17 17.64
C SER A 114 -2.98 18.62 17.37
N VAL A 115 -2.14 19.60 17.73
CA VAL A 115 -2.37 21.02 17.45
C VAL A 115 -2.29 21.30 15.95
N THR A 116 -1.36 20.68 15.21
CA THR A 116 -1.30 20.80 13.74
C THR A 116 -2.57 20.24 13.08
N LEU A 117 -3.10 19.11 13.58
CA LEU A 117 -4.33 18.50 13.08
C LEU A 117 -5.58 19.37 13.31
N ILE A 118 -5.66 20.04 14.46
CA ILE A 118 -6.78 20.93 14.82
C ILE A 118 -6.63 22.31 14.15
N GLY A 119 -5.40 22.81 14.00
CA GLY A 119 -5.13 24.08 13.32
C GLY A 119 -5.42 24.03 11.82
N PHE A 120 -5.38 22.85 11.22
CA PHE A 120 -5.63 22.63 9.80
C PHE A 120 -7.03 23.06 9.32
N PRO A 121 -8.16 22.58 9.90
CA PRO A 121 -9.49 23.04 9.52
C PRO A 121 -9.71 24.53 9.81
N LEU A 122 -9.06 25.07 10.86
CA LEU A 122 -9.17 26.48 11.20
C LEU A 122 -8.51 27.38 10.14
N TRP A 123 -7.34 26.98 9.61
CA TRP A 123 -6.68 27.68 8.51
C TRP A 123 -7.46 27.62 7.20
N ILE A 124 -8.08 26.47 6.89
CA ILE A 124 -8.95 26.33 5.72
C ILE A 124 -10.12 27.32 5.82
N ALA A 125 -10.75 27.43 6.99
CA ALA A 125 -11.84 28.39 7.21
C ALA A 125 -11.40 29.84 7.01
N VAL A 126 -10.22 30.22 7.53
CA VAL A 126 -9.66 31.57 7.35
C VAL A 126 -9.44 31.90 5.87
N ILE A 127 -8.88 30.97 5.09
CA ILE A 127 -8.62 31.18 3.66
C ILE A 127 -9.91 31.31 2.86
N VAL A 128 -10.92 30.47 3.17
CA VAL A 128 -12.23 30.55 2.53
C VAL A 128 -12.88 31.91 2.80
N ILE A 129 -12.84 32.38 4.05
CA ILE A 129 -13.37 33.70 4.43
C ILE A 129 -12.59 34.82 3.73
N ALA A 130 -11.26 34.77 3.73
CA ALA A 130 -10.43 35.77 3.05
C ALA A 130 -10.70 35.81 1.54
N GLY A 131 -10.90 34.65 0.91
CA GLY A 131 -11.27 34.55 -0.51
C GLY A 131 -12.66 35.12 -0.82
N MET A 132 -13.62 34.97 0.09
CA MET A 132 -14.96 35.57 -0.04
C MET A 132 -14.97 37.08 0.17
N VAL A 133 -14.02 37.63 0.94
CA VAL A 133 -13.91 39.08 1.19
C VAL A 133 -13.13 39.79 0.07
N ALA A 134 -12.19 39.09 -0.57
CA ALA A 134 -11.34 39.66 -1.63
C ALA A 134 -11.88 39.48 -3.06
N GLY A 135 -12.92 38.66 -3.26
CA GLY A 135 -13.60 38.43 -4.54
C GLY A 135 -14.95 39.11 -4.59
#